data_AF-R5QLS5-F1
#
_entry.id   AF-R5QLS5-F1
#
_cell.length_a   1.000
_cell.length_b   1.000
_cell.length_c   1.000
_cell.angle_alpha   90.00
_cell.angle_beta   90.00
_cell.angle_gamma   90.00
#
_symmetry.space_group_name_H-M   'P 1'
#
loop_
_entity.id
_entity.type
_entity.pdbx_description
1 polymer ?
#
loop_
_entity_poly.entity_id
_entity_poly.type
_entity_poly.pdbx_seq_one_letter_code
_entity_poly.pdbx_strand_id
1 'polypeptide(L)'
;MKDLIPPKRVNAPGEKQELQKKLKTLDAVPPKYRSFPGFDDLASDPAHGMIPEPKTIREAVSAVEAVLSGALTAPVTRADDPYIDFYDGHGHPVDVKTPLSPSKGDKWEFDPLGNAETILKQLEMTHKNRLTGKEEPVTVLLDSTYLSREDHAALWHKLRKLTKDDRSRLNAITEVCARFPSDEKVKSPVTAAILMNKIQGR
;
A
#
# COMPACT_ATOMS: atom_id res chain seq x y z
N MET A 1 -8.41 -21.47 5.38
CA MET A 1 -7.45 -20.37 5.09
C MET A 1 -6.37 -20.90 4.16
N LYS A 2 -6.63 -21.11 2.87
CA LYS A 2 -5.64 -21.73 1.95
C LYS A 2 -5.19 -20.85 0.77
N ASP A 3 -5.74 -19.64 0.60
CA ASP A 3 -5.52 -18.87 -0.64
C ASP A 3 -5.05 -17.42 -0.42
N LEU A 4 -4.64 -17.04 0.79
CA LEU A 4 -4.01 -15.73 1.00
C LEU A 4 -2.55 -15.78 0.51
N ILE A 5 -2.17 -14.85 -0.37
CA ILE A 5 -0.77 -14.62 -0.75
C ILE A 5 0.05 -14.46 0.53
N PRO A 6 1.20 -15.15 0.69
CA PRO A 6 2.01 -15.01 1.89
C PRO A 6 2.42 -13.54 2.07
N PRO A 7 2.41 -13.02 3.32
CA PRO A 7 2.69 -11.62 3.60
C PRO A 7 4.02 -11.21 2.99
N LYS A 8 3.97 -10.27 2.05
CA LYS A 8 5.18 -9.68 1.49
C LYS A 8 5.62 -8.56 2.42
N ARG A 9 6.88 -8.57 2.86
CA ARG A 9 7.47 -7.47 3.61
C ARG A 9 8.53 -6.78 2.76
N VAL A 10 8.72 -5.47 2.96
CA VAL A 10 9.84 -4.78 2.35
C VAL A 10 11.07 -4.90 3.26
N ASN A 11 12.25 -4.96 2.67
CA ASN A 11 13.50 -4.99 3.45
C ASN A 11 13.85 -3.61 4.02
N ALA A 12 13.34 -2.53 3.41
CA ALA A 12 13.52 -1.15 3.84
C ALA A 12 12.36 -0.29 3.31
N PRO A 13 11.97 0.79 4.04
CA PRO A 13 10.96 1.73 3.58
C PRO A 13 11.48 2.56 2.39
N GLY A 14 10.58 3.32 1.75
CA GLY A 14 10.92 4.12 0.56
C GLY A 14 11.73 5.39 0.86
N GLU A 15 11.68 5.90 2.09
CA GLU A 15 12.33 7.15 2.51
C GLU A 15 11.98 8.33 1.59
N LYS A 16 10.68 8.42 1.22
CA LYS A 16 10.14 9.44 0.31
C LYS A 16 9.25 10.47 1.02
N GLN A 17 9.60 10.87 2.24
CA GLN A 17 8.83 11.82 3.06
C GLN A 17 8.43 13.06 2.25
N GLU A 18 9.37 13.64 1.49
CA GLU A 18 9.14 14.83 0.67
C GLU A 18 8.12 14.65 -0.46
N LEU A 19 7.84 13.42 -0.89
CA LEU A 19 6.87 13.14 -1.95
C LEU A 19 5.42 13.15 -1.43
N GLN A 20 5.20 12.95 -0.13
CA GLN A 20 3.85 12.97 0.44
C GLN A 20 3.14 14.31 0.15
N LYS A 21 3.90 15.42 0.15
CA LYS A 21 3.41 16.79 -0.10
C LYS A 21 3.19 17.09 -1.57
N LYS A 22 3.73 16.25 -2.48
CA LYS A 22 3.69 16.47 -3.93
C LYS A 22 2.55 15.72 -4.61
N LEU A 23 2.15 14.57 -4.07
CA LEU A 23 1.02 13.80 -4.57
C LEU A 23 -0.31 14.40 -4.09
N LYS A 24 -0.68 15.52 -4.71
CA LYS A 24 -1.94 16.23 -4.42
C LYS A 24 -2.99 16.10 -5.53
N THR A 25 -2.57 15.73 -6.73
CA THR A 25 -3.41 15.63 -7.92
C THR A 25 -3.04 14.39 -8.72
N LEU A 26 -3.94 13.92 -9.58
CA LEU A 26 -3.68 12.79 -10.46
C LEU A 26 -2.46 13.06 -11.36
N ASP A 27 -2.29 14.28 -11.87
CA ASP A 27 -1.14 14.64 -12.72
C ASP A 27 0.22 14.55 -12.01
N ALA A 28 0.24 14.65 -10.67
CA ALA A 28 1.46 14.49 -9.89
C ALA A 28 1.88 13.02 -9.72
N VAL A 29 0.98 12.08 -10.05
CA VAL A 29 1.24 10.64 -9.95
C VAL A 29 2.22 10.21 -11.06
N PRO A 30 3.27 9.44 -10.74
CA PRO A 30 4.20 8.93 -11.73
C PRO A 30 3.48 8.18 -12.87
N PRO A 31 3.91 8.34 -14.14
CA PRO A 31 3.25 7.71 -15.29
C PRO A 31 3.06 6.19 -15.15
N LYS A 32 4.00 5.49 -14.51
CA LYS A 32 3.88 4.05 -14.24
C LYS A 32 2.58 3.68 -13.49
N TYR A 33 2.14 4.53 -12.58
CA TYR A 33 0.91 4.32 -11.79
C TYR A 33 -0.30 4.94 -12.48
N ARG A 34 -0.17 6.18 -12.96
CA ARG A 34 -1.27 6.91 -13.61
C ARG A 34 -1.77 6.22 -14.88
N SER A 35 -0.89 5.55 -15.62
CA SER A 35 -1.26 4.78 -16.82
C SER A 35 -1.79 3.39 -16.50
N PHE A 36 -1.92 3.01 -15.23
CA PHE A 36 -2.51 1.73 -14.86
C PHE A 36 -4.01 1.73 -15.21
N PRO A 37 -4.53 0.68 -15.89
CA PRO A 37 -5.93 0.62 -16.25
C PRO A 37 -6.85 0.79 -15.03
N GLY A 38 -7.76 1.76 -15.07
CA GLY A 38 -8.68 2.06 -13.97
C GLY A 38 -8.09 2.85 -12.80
N PHE A 39 -6.90 3.47 -12.95
CA PHE A 39 -6.28 4.24 -11.87
C PHE A 39 -7.20 5.34 -11.31
N ASP A 40 -7.90 6.07 -12.17
CA ASP A 40 -8.79 7.15 -11.76
C ASP A 40 -9.95 6.64 -10.89
N ASP A 41 -10.46 5.44 -11.18
CA ASP A 41 -11.49 4.78 -10.36
C ASP A 41 -10.93 4.33 -9.01
N LEU A 42 -9.67 3.88 -8.97
CA LEU A 42 -9.01 3.54 -7.71
C LEU A 42 -8.78 4.78 -6.84
N ALA A 43 -8.46 5.92 -7.45
CA ALA A 43 -8.22 7.18 -6.74
C ALA A 43 -9.50 7.89 -6.30
N SER A 44 -10.65 7.54 -6.88
CA SER A 44 -11.96 8.13 -6.59
C SER A 44 -12.68 7.31 -5.53
N ASP A 45 -12.75 7.81 -4.30
CA ASP A 45 -13.41 7.11 -3.19
C ASP A 45 -14.88 7.55 -3.07
N PRO A 46 -15.86 6.62 -3.11
CA PRO A 46 -17.27 6.93 -2.85
C PRO A 46 -17.51 7.64 -1.51
N ALA A 47 -16.74 7.31 -0.48
CA ALA A 47 -16.85 7.94 0.84
C ALA A 47 -16.39 9.41 0.85
N HIS A 48 -15.59 9.81 -0.16
CA HIS A 48 -15.10 11.17 -0.37
C HIS A 48 -15.79 11.85 -1.57
N GLY A 49 -17.02 11.43 -1.90
CA GLY A 49 -17.81 12.09 -2.95
C GLY A 49 -17.27 11.87 -4.37
N MET A 50 -16.52 10.78 -4.60
CA MET A 50 -15.91 10.42 -5.88
C MET A 50 -14.85 11.41 -6.38
N ILE A 51 -14.29 12.24 -5.49
CA ILE A 51 -13.25 13.21 -5.84
C ILE A 51 -11.89 12.67 -5.37
N PRO A 52 -10.89 12.53 -6.27
CA PRO A 52 -9.54 12.18 -5.88
C PRO A 52 -8.93 13.23 -4.94
N GLU A 53 -8.59 12.80 -3.73
CA GLU A 53 -7.90 13.57 -2.71
C GLU A 53 -6.45 13.06 -2.53
N PRO A 54 -5.55 13.86 -1.93
CA PRO A 54 -4.17 13.41 -1.71
C PRO A 54 -4.06 12.07 -0.97
N LYS A 55 -4.98 11.77 -0.04
CA LYS A 55 -5.06 10.48 0.66
C LYS A 55 -5.41 9.34 -0.30
N THR A 56 -6.53 9.47 -1.01
CA THR A 56 -7.06 8.44 -1.92
C THR A 56 -6.14 8.18 -3.12
N ILE A 57 -5.44 9.22 -3.59
CA ILE A 57 -4.41 9.10 -4.62
C ILE A 57 -3.24 8.24 -4.14
N ARG A 58 -2.77 8.43 -2.90
CA ARG A 58 -1.68 7.61 -2.34
C ARG A 58 -2.12 6.17 -2.18
N GLU A 59 -3.32 5.92 -1.65
CA GLU A 59 -3.89 4.58 -1.53
C GLU A 59 -3.94 3.86 -2.89
N ALA A 60 -4.41 4.53 -3.94
CA ALA A 60 -4.44 4.00 -5.28
C ALA A 60 -3.03 3.65 -5.80
N VAL A 61 -2.04 4.51 -5.55
CA VAL A 61 -0.63 4.22 -5.87
C VAL A 61 -0.12 2.98 -5.14
N SER A 62 -0.43 2.83 -3.84
CA SER A 62 -0.06 1.66 -3.05
C SER A 62 -0.69 0.38 -3.61
N ALA A 63 -1.99 0.42 -3.92
CA ALA A 63 -2.73 -0.70 -4.50
C ALA A 63 -2.15 -1.12 -5.86
N VAL A 64 -1.82 -0.16 -6.73
CA VAL A 64 -1.17 -0.46 -8.01
C VAL A 64 0.24 -1.03 -7.82
N GLU A 65 1.07 -0.49 -6.92
CA GLU A 65 2.39 -1.09 -6.65
C GLU A 65 2.25 -2.52 -6.09
N ALA A 66 1.23 -2.77 -5.28
CA ALA A 66 0.94 -4.10 -4.76
C ALA A 66 0.63 -5.08 -5.91
N VAL A 67 -0.20 -4.69 -6.88
CA VAL A 67 -0.45 -5.48 -8.08
C VAL A 67 0.83 -5.68 -8.91
N LEU A 68 1.54 -4.60 -9.25
CA LEU A 68 2.73 -4.65 -10.10
C LEU A 68 3.88 -5.45 -9.48
N SER A 69 3.93 -5.53 -8.16
CA SER A 69 4.95 -6.29 -7.44
C SER A 69 4.51 -7.72 -7.09
N GLY A 70 3.28 -8.12 -7.44
CA GLY A 70 2.70 -9.44 -7.15
C GLY A 70 2.32 -9.64 -5.67
N ALA A 71 2.14 -8.56 -4.92
CA ALA A 71 1.72 -8.57 -3.52
C ALA A 71 0.19 -8.68 -3.36
N LEU A 72 -0.56 -8.21 -4.36
CA LEU A 72 -2.01 -8.42 -4.49
C LEU A 72 -2.33 -9.01 -5.85
N THR A 73 -3.38 -9.83 -5.91
CA THR A 73 -3.91 -10.37 -7.17
C THR A 73 -4.67 -9.28 -7.92
N ALA A 74 -4.45 -9.18 -9.24
CA ALA A 74 -5.22 -8.29 -10.12
C ALA A 74 -6.55 -8.93 -10.57
N PRO A 75 -7.58 -8.13 -10.92
CA PRO A 75 -7.63 -6.67 -10.79
C PRO A 75 -7.84 -6.26 -9.33
N VAL A 76 -7.27 -5.13 -8.93
CA VAL A 76 -7.67 -4.45 -7.69
C VAL A 76 -8.80 -3.48 -8.02
N THR A 77 -9.80 -3.35 -7.13
CA THR A 77 -10.97 -2.50 -7.33
C THR A 77 -11.28 -1.72 -6.07
N ARG A 78 -11.73 -0.46 -6.21
CA ARG A 78 -12.15 0.37 -5.08
C ARG A 78 -13.38 -0.24 -4.41
N ALA A 79 -13.38 -0.23 -3.08
CA ALA A 79 -14.55 -0.61 -2.30
C ALA A 79 -15.64 0.46 -2.40
N ASP A 80 -16.88 0.02 -2.31
CA ASP A 80 -18.08 0.87 -2.23
C ASP A 80 -18.44 1.26 -0.79
N ASP A 81 -17.74 0.68 0.18
CA ASP A 81 -17.96 0.84 1.61
C ASP A 81 -16.73 1.51 2.27
N PRO A 82 -16.91 2.44 3.24
CA PRO A 82 -15.83 3.20 3.86
C PRO A 82 -14.96 2.42 4.87
N TYR A 83 -15.28 1.18 5.20
CA TYR A 83 -14.55 0.38 6.20
C TYR A 83 -13.33 -0.34 5.64
N ILE A 84 -13.22 -0.44 4.32
CA ILE A 84 -12.07 -0.98 3.59
C ILE A 84 -11.79 -0.11 2.36
N ASP A 85 -10.59 -0.15 1.81
CA ASP A 85 -10.25 0.69 0.65
C ASP A 85 -10.45 -0.04 -0.67
N PHE A 86 -10.12 -1.34 -0.72
CA PHE A 86 -10.08 -2.11 -1.96
C PHE A 86 -10.50 -3.57 -1.78
N TYR A 87 -10.80 -4.18 -2.92
CA TYR A 87 -10.83 -5.62 -3.11
C TYR A 87 -9.74 -6.05 -4.08
N ASP A 88 -9.06 -7.16 -3.80
CA ASP A 88 -8.16 -7.79 -4.76
C ASP A 88 -8.92 -8.62 -5.82
N GLY A 89 -8.17 -9.25 -6.74
CA GLY A 89 -8.74 -10.03 -7.84
C GLY A 89 -9.46 -11.32 -7.43
N HIS A 90 -9.33 -11.73 -6.16
CA HIS A 90 -10.10 -12.83 -5.57
C HIS A 90 -11.25 -12.33 -4.68
N GLY A 91 -11.45 -11.01 -4.63
CA GLY A 91 -12.49 -10.36 -3.85
C GLY A 91 -12.16 -10.25 -2.36
N HIS A 92 -10.91 -10.48 -1.94
CA HIS A 92 -10.53 -10.34 -0.54
C HIS A 92 -10.52 -8.86 -0.13
N PRO A 93 -11.05 -8.52 1.05
CA PRO A 93 -11.06 -7.15 1.54
C PRO A 93 -9.67 -6.67 1.98
N VAL A 94 -9.27 -5.50 1.49
CA VAL A 94 -7.97 -4.88 1.74
C VAL A 94 -8.17 -3.44 2.20
N ASP A 95 -7.55 -3.08 3.31
CA ASP A 95 -7.45 -1.69 3.78
C ASP A 95 -6.00 -1.23 3.66
N VAL A 96 -5.80 0.00 3.20
CA VAL A 96 -4.49 0.61 3.01
C VAL A 96 -4.17 1.50 4.19
N LYS A 97 -2.99 1.27 4.78
CA LYS A 97 -2.41 2.17 5.77
C LYS A 97 -1.18 2.84 5.18
N THR A 98 -1.24 4.16 5.06
CA THR A 98 -0.14 5.00 4.55
C THR A 98 0.42 5.87 5.67
N PRO A 99 1.14 5.28 6.65
CA PRO A 99 1.79 6.07 7.69
C PRO A 99 2.80 7.03 7.07
N LEU A 100 2.85 8.26 7.59
CA LEU A 100 3.71 9.32 7.07
C LEU A 100 4.76 9.65 8.11
N SER A 101 6.03 9.71 7.71
CA SER A 101 7.08 10.34 8.52
C SER A 101 7.12 11.85 8.27
N PRO A 102 7.55 12.65 9.25
CA PRO A 102 7.75 14.08 9.04
C PRO A 102 8.81 14.33 7.96
N SER A 103 8.55 15.30 7.10
CA SER A 103 9.50 15.81 6.11
C SER A 103 10.37 16.91 6.73
N LYS A 104 11.41 17.35 6.02
CA LYS A 104 12.27 18.44 6.52
C LYS A 104 11.44 19.71 6.77
N GLY A 105 11.52 20.23 8.00
CA GLY A 105 10.82 21.45 8.42
C GLY A 105 9.41 21.23 8.95
N ASP A 106 8.91 19.99 8.98
CA ASP A 106 7.69 19.68 9.73
C ASP A 106 7.91 19.80 11.24
N LYS A 107 6.87 20.24 11.96
CA LYS A 107 6.90 20.49 13.41
C LYS A 107 6.23 19.39 14.25
N TRP A 108 5.89 18.27 13.63
CA TRP A 108 5.23 17.13 14.25
C TRP A 108 6.15 15.91 14.23
N GLU A 109 5.89 14.96 15.11
CA GLU A 109 6.67 13.73 15.25
C GLU A 109 5.85 12.52 14.81
N PHE A 110 6.53 11.52 14.28
CA PHE A 110 5.89 10.26 13.95
C PHE A 110 5.36 9.58 15.21
N ASP A 111 4.09 9.19 15.20
CA ASP A 111 3.47 8.43 16.30
C ASP A 111 3.42 6.93 15.94
N PRO A 112 4.42 6.13 16.36
CA PRO A 112 4.41 4.70 16.11
C PRO A 112 3.30 3.96 16.86
N LEU A 113 2.79 4.50 17.97
CA LEU A 113 1.72 3.87 18.75
C LEU A 113 0.38 4.02 18.03
N GLY A 114 -0.03 5.25 17.71
CA GLY A 114 -1.29 5.50 17.03
C GLY A 114 -1.35 4.81 15.67
N ASN A 115 -0.26 4.82 14.89
CA ASN A 115 -0.21 4.07 13.63
C ASN A 115 -0.36 2.56 13.85
N ALA A 116 0.32 1.98 14.84
CA ALA A 116 0.17 0.56 15.14
C ALA A 116 -1.26 0.21 15.59
N GLU A 117 -1.89 1.03 16.43
CA GLU A 117 -3.26 0.82 16.90
C GLU A 117 -4.28 0.85 15.75
N THR A 118 -4.14 1.79 14.81
CA THR A 118 -5.03 1.84 13.63
C THR A 118 -4.88 0.62 12.72
N ILE A 119 -3.65 0.13 12.51
CA ILE A 119 -3.39 -1.10 11.76
C ILE A 119 -4.02 -2.30 12.48
N LEU A 120 -3.79 -2.45 13.77
CA LEU A 120 -4.29 -3.60 14.53
C LEU A 120 -5.80 -3.61 14.64
N LYS A 121 -6.44 -2.44 14.81
CA LYS A 121 -7.89 -2.30 14.78
C LYS A 121 -8.47 -2.80 13.46
N GLN A 122 -7.82 -2.49 12.34
CA GLN A 122 -8.27 -2.96 11.03
C GLN A 122 -8.17 -4.48 10.91
N LEU A 123 -7.09 -5.08 11.42
CA LEU A 123 -6.89 -6.54 11.41
C LEU A 123 -7.90 -7.31 12.28
N GLU A 124 -8.64 -6.63 13.15
CA GLU A 124 -9.72 -7.21 13.95
C GLU A 124 -11.08 -7.18 13.23
N MET A 125 -11.16 -6.49 12.09
CA MET A 125 -12.39 -6.38 11.31
C MET A 125 -12.55 -7.54 10.34
N THR A 126 -13.81 -7.85 10.04
CA THR A 126 -14.18 -8.71 8.92
C THR A 126 -14.96 -7.90 7.90
N HIS A 127 -14.94 -8.35 6.66
CA HIS A 127 -15.77 -7.83 5.61
C HIS A 127 -16.13 -8.95 4.63
N LYS A 128 -17.26 -8.80 3.94
CA LYS A 128 -17.65 -9.75 2.89
C LYS A 128 -16.66 -9.72 1.74
N ASN A 129 -16.20 -10.90 1.36
CA ASN A 129 -15.52 -11.13 0.09
C ASN A 129 -16.46 -10.75 -1.06
N ARG A 130 -15.97 -9.94 -1.99
CA ARG A 130 -16.80 -9.37 -3.07
C ARG A 130 -17.38 -10.42 -4.02
N LEU A 131 -16.67 -11.54 -4.23
CA LEU A 131 -17.05 -12.58 -5.18
C LEU A 131 -17.92 -13.66 -4.53
N THR A 132 -17.61 -14.02 -3.27
CA THR A 132 -18.29 -15.14 -2.60
C THR A 132 -19.35 -14.72 -1.59
N GLY A 133 -19.34 -13.45 -1.16
CA GLY A 133 -20.24 -12.92 -0.14
C GLY A 133 -19.97 -13.40 1.29
N LYS A 134 -18.93 -14.22 1.51
CA LYS A 134 -18.56 -14.74 2.83
C LYS A 134 -17.78 -13.71 3.63
N GLU A 135 -18.05 -13.64 4.93
CA GLU A 135 -17.22 -12.86 5.86
C GLU A 135 -15.80 -13.41 5.90
N GLU A 136 -14.82 -12.54 5.65
CA GLU A 136 -13.40 -12.85 5.71
C GLU A 136 -12.67 -11.76 6.51
N PRO A 137 -11.55 -12.07 7.17
CA PRO A 137 -10.74 -11.06 7.84
C PRO A 137 -10.25 -9.98 6.85
N VAL A 138 -10.26 -8.72 7.27
CA VAL A 138 -9.64 -7.65 6.50
C VAL A 138 -8.12 -7.80 6.56
N THR A 139 -7.47 -7.68 5.41
CA THR A 139 -6.01 -7.61 5.33
C THR A 139 -5.55 -6.16 5.21
N VAL A 140 -4.33 -5.88 5.67
CA VAL A 140 -3.76 -4.53 5.60
C VAL A 140 -2.66 -4.49 4.55
N LEU A 141 -2.78 -3.55 3.61
CA LEU A 141 -1.70 -3.11 2.74
C LEU A 141 -0.99 -1.92 3.39
N LEU A 142 0.18 -2.16 3.95
CA LEU A 142 1.03 -1.14 4.56
C LEU A 142 1.90 -0.47 3.49
N ASP A 143 1.66 0.81 3.23
CA ASP A 143 2.51 1.61 2.35
C ASP A 143 3.65 2.27 3.14
N SER A 144 4.83 1.67 3.05
CA SER A 144 6.06 2.14 3.71
C SER A 144 6.87 3.11 2.86
N THR A 145 6.31 3.62 1.75
CA THR A 145 6.97 4.57 0.84
C THR A 145 7.46 5.83 1.56
N TYR A 146 6.63 6.40 2.44
CA TYR A 146 6.84 7.71 3.04
C TYR A 146 7.42 7.65 4.45
N LEU A 147 7.85 6.46 4.89
CA LEU A 147 8.50 6.28 6.18
C LEU A 147 10.01 6.50 6.10
N SER A 148 10.57 7.09 7.15
CA SER A 148 12.00 7.01 7.42
C SER A 148 12.38 5.59 7.87
N ARG A 149 13.66 5.22 7.79
CA ARG A 149 14.14 3.95 8.35
C ARG A 149 13.85 3.82 9.84
N GLU A 150 14.02 4.91 10.58
CA GLU A 150 13.81 4.95 12.02
C GLU A 150 12.33 4.75 12.37
N ASP A 151 11.44 5.48 11.72
CA ASP A 151 10.00 5.41 11.96
C ASP A 151 9.41 4.06 11.53
N HIS A 152 9.88 3.52 10.41
CA HIS A 152 9.55 2.17 9.99
C HIS A 152 9.98 1.13 11.04
N ALA A 153 11.20 1.22 11.57
CA ALA A 153 11.66 0.34 12.63
C ALA A 153 10.85 0.52 13.92
N ALA A 154 10.50 1.75 14.29
CA ALA A 154 9.69 2.08 15.45
C ALA A 154 8.26 1.53 15.34
N LEU A 155 7.61 1.69 14.18
CA LEU A 155 6.29 1.14 13.87
C LEU A 155 6.30 -0.38 14.00
N TRP A 156 7.23 -1.05 13.31
CA TRP A 156 7.32 -2.51 13.36
C TRP A 156 7.70 -3.03 14.75
N HIS A 157 8.53 -2.30 15.50
CA HIS A 157 8.79 -2.62 16.91
C HIS A 157 7.50 -2.54 17.72
N LYS A 158 6.69 -1.49 17.52
CA LYS A 158 5.43 -1.32 18.22
C LYS A 158 4.42 -2.42 17.87
N LEU A 159 4.23 -2.71 16.59
CA LEU A 159 3.37 -3.81 16.12
C LEU A 159 3.76 -5.13 16.80
N ARG A 160 5.05 -5.49 16.79
CA ARG A 160 5.54 -6.71 17.46
C ARG A 160 5.33 -6.72 18.97
N LYS A 161 5.41 -5.55 19.61
CA LYS A 161 5.20 -5.42 21.07
C LYS A 161 3.73 -5.61 21.44
N LEU A 162 2.82 -5.00 20.67
CA LEU A 162 1.37 -5.09 20.89
C LEU A 162 0.83 -6.48 20.54
N THR A 163 1.42 -7.15 19.55
CA THR A 163 1.04 -8.53 19.17
C THR A 163 1.96 -9.58 19.77
N LYS A 164 2.56 -9.33 20.94
CA LYS A 164 3.52 -10.26 21.55
C LYS A 164 2.92 -11.64 21.84
N ASP A 165 1.63 -11.66 22.18
CA ASP A 165 0.90 -12.87 22.59
C ASP A 165 0.32 -13.62 21.37
N ASP A 166 0.16 -12.94 20.23
CA ASP A 166 -0.24 -13.53 18.96
C ASP A 166 0.40 -12.79 17.77
N ARG A 167 1.63 -13.21 17.41
CA ARG A 167 2.36 -12.61 16.28
C ARG A 167 1.79 -13.00 14.92
N SER A 168 0.91 -14.00 14.85
CA SER A 168 0.36 -14.48 13.59
C SER A 168 -0.55 -13.43 12.94
N ARG A 169 -1.13 -12.51 13.73
CA ARG A 169 -1.85 -11.32 13.24
C ARG A 169 -1.04 -10.52 12.21
N LEU A 170 0.28 -10.42 12.40
CA LEU A 170 1.16 -9.69 11.48
C LEU A 170 1.37 -10.39 10.13
N ASN A 171 0.80 -11.59 9.93
CA ASN A 171 0.80 -12.28 8.64
C ASN A 171 -0.31 -11.77 7.70
N ALA A 172 -1.28 -11.01 8.22
CA ALA A 172 -2.30 -10.34 7.42
C ALA A 172 -1.88 -8.93 6.97
N ILE A 173 -0.61 -8.56 7.20
CA ILE A 173 -0.01 -7.32 6.71
C ILE A 173 0.87 -7.63 5.50
N THR A 174 0.53 -7.04 4.38
CA THR A 174 1.35 -6.99 3.17
C THR A 174 1.92 -5.59 3.05
N GLU A 175 3.22 -5.46 2.78
CA GLU A 175 3.93 -4.19 2.76
C GLU A 175 4.47 -3.88 1.37
N VAL A 176 4.36 -2.62 0.96
CA VAL A 176 4.82 -2.12 -0.34
C VAL A 176 5.58 -0.82 -0.21
N CYS A 177 6.42 -0.56 -1.19
CA CYS A 177 7.06 0.74 -1.42
C CYS A 177 6.89 1.11 -2.89
N ALA A 178 6.10 2.14 -3.16
CA ALA A 178 5.99 2.73 -4.48
C ALA A 178 7.34 3.29 -4.93
N ARG A 179 7.65 3.07 -6.21
CA ARG A 179 8.89 3.43 -6.86
C ARG A 179 8.67 4.69 -7.68
N PHE A 180 9.42 5.73 -7.36
CA PHE A 180 9.36 7.01 -8.05
C PHE A 180 10.56 7.16 -8.99
N PRO A 181 10.48 8.00 -10.03
CA PRO A 181 11.56 8.14 -11.02
C PRO A 181 12.94 8.50 -10.44
N SER A 182 12.99 9.11 -9.25
CA SER A 182 14.27 9.35 -8.54
C SER A 182 14.96 8.06 -8.08
N ASP A 183 14.24 6.93 -8.00
CA ASP A 183 14.73 5.60 -7.67
C ASP A 183 15.37 4.87 -8.88
N GLU A 184 15.06 5.31 -10.11
CA GLU A 184 15.51 4.64 -11.34
C GLU A 184 16.93 5.04 -11.76
N LYS A 185 17.56 6.01 -11.09
CA LYS A 185 18.95 6.42 -11.37
C LYS A 185 20.01 5.37 -10.96
N VAL A 186 19.62 4.21 -10.40
CA VAL A 186 20.55 3.15 -9.97
C VAL A 186 20.31 1.82 -10.71
N LYS A 187 19.85 1.84 -11.96
CA LYS A 187 20.03 0.68 -12.84
C LYS A 187 20.72 1.10 -14.12
N SER A 188 21.95 0.59 -14.27
CA SER A 188 22.72 0.64 -15.52
C SER A 188 21.80 0.35 -16.72
N PRO A 189 21.95 1.05 -17.86
CA PRO A 189 21.17 0.83 -19.08
C PRO A 189 21.14 -0.64 -19.53
N VAL A 190 22.13 -1.43 -19.11
CA VAL A 190 22.26 -2.85 -19.43
C VAL A 190 21.17 -3.71 -18.77
N THR A 191 20.68 -3.35 -17.58
CA THR A 191 19.69 -4.18 -16.85
C THR A 191 18.26 -4.01 -17.38
N ALA A 192 17.93 -2.84 -17.93
CA ALA A 192 16.60 -2.57 -18.50
C ALA A 192 16.37 -3.34 -19.82
N ALA A 193 17.42 -3.47 -20.65
CA ALA A 193 17.36 -4.22 -21.91
C ALA A 193 17.14 -5.73 -21.71
N ILE A 194 17.68 -6.31 -20.63
CA ILE A 194 17.54 -7.73 -20.32
C ILE A 194 16.12 -8.07 -19.84
N LEU A 195 15.45 -7.14 -19.14
CA LEU A 195 14.08 -7.37 -18.65
C LEU A 195 13.04 -7.27 -19.79
N MET A 196 13.25 -6.37 -20.76
CA MET A 196 12.34 -6.20 -21.90
C MET A 196 12.39 -7.37 -22.88
N ASN A 197 13.57 -7.97 -23.11
CA ASN A 197 13.70 -9.15 -23.97
C ASN A 197 13.04 -10.42 -23.37
N LYS A 198 12.91 -10.53 -22.04
CA LYS A 198 12.20 -11.65 -21.41
C LYS A 198 10.68 -11.54 -21.46
N ILE A 199 10.13 -10.33 -21.58
CA ILE A 199 8.68 -10.10 -21.64
C ILE A 199 8.15 -10.28 -23.08
N GLN A 200 9.02 -10.15 -24.10
CA GLN A 200 8.63 -10.21 -25.52
C GLN A 200 8.83 -11.58 -26.20
N GLY A 201 9.21 -12.64 -25.47
CA GLY A 201 9.22 -13.99 -26.03
C GLY A 201 10.15 -14.17 -27.24
N ARG A 202 11.44 -14.29 -26.96
CA ARG A 202 12.37 -15.10 -27.75
C ARG A 202 13.23 -15.93 -26.81
#